data_AF-A0A8K0G7G3-F1
#
_entry.id   AF-A0A8K0G7G3-F1
#
_cell.length_a   1.000
_cell.length_b   1.000
_cell.length_c   1.000
_cell.angle_alpha   90.00
_cell.angle_beta   90.00
_cell.angle_gamma   90.00
#
_symmetry.space_group_name_H-M   'P 1'
#
loop_
_entity.id
_entity.type
_entity.pdbx_description
1 polymer ?
#
loop_
_entity_poly.entity_id
_entity_poly.type
_entity_poly.pdbx_seq_one_letter_code
_entity_poly.pdbx_strand_id
1 'polypeptide(L)'
;VPEQILDHVIRCQSIDAEYHGNKKEQRHLNVLVPLGVPQTGMDTVQHLYSFMCQNTCPSGINHRPFEVVFTLEDEMGTVYGRRKLNVGVSFSPKRSKESKERDFLEKLDSNDAASPSDGKKTEKVDIKSSTGMLPALDTRLYTLT
;
A
#
# COMPACT_ATOMS: atom_id res chain seq x y z
N VAL A 1 22.51 11.54 -4.52
CA VAL A 1 21.22 11.01 -5.03
C VAL A 1 20.75 11.99 -6.11
N PRO A 2 20.56 11.54 -7.37
CA PRO A 2 20.05 12.38 -8.45
C PRO A 2 18.77 13.14 -8.05
N GLU A 3 18.59 14.35 -8.56
CA GLU A 3 17.46 15.24 -8.23
C GLU A 3 16.11 14.57 -8.49
N GLN A 4 16.02 13.78 -9.58
CA GLN A 4 14.83 13.02 -9.96
C GLN A 4 14.36 12.03 -8.90
N ILE A 5 15.27 11.50 -8.07
CA ILE A 5 14.95 10.52 -7.00
C ILE A 5 14.48 11.21 -5.72
N LEU A 6 14.73 12.51 -5.55
CA LEU A 6 14.39 13.24 -4.33
C LEU A 6 12.88 13.33 -4.11
N ASP A 7 12.12 13.43 -5.20
CA ASP A 7 10.65 13.49 -5.14
C ASP A 7 10.00 12.13 -4.85
N HIS A 8 10.72 11.01 -5.02
CA HIS A 8 10.17 9.69 -4.79
C HIS A 8 10.04 9.39 -3.28
N VAL A 9 8.80 9.11 -2.87
CA VAL A 9 8.47 8.71 -1.50
C VAL A 9 8.95 7.28 -1.20
N ILE A 10 9.05 6.42 -2.22
CA ILE A 10 9.52 5.04 -2.10
C ILE A 10 10.84 4.91 -2.84
N ARG A 11 11.81 4.22 -2.23
CA ARG A 11 13.10 3.90 -2.86
C ARG A 11 13.40 2.42 -2.70
N CYS A 12 14.07 1.83 -3.68
CA CYS A 12 14.59 0.46 -3.61
C CYS A 12 16.10 0.50 -3.36
N GLN A 13 16.61 -0.47 -2.60
CA GLN A 13 18.06 -0.65 -2.39
C GLN A 13 18.77 -1.35 -3.56
N SER A 14 18.03 -1.89 -4.53
CA SER A 14 18.64 -2.49 -5.73
C SER A 14 19.44 -1.45 -6.52
N ILE A 15 20.62 -1.84 -6.99
CA ILE A 15 21.46 -0.96 -7.82
C ILE A 15 20.85 -0.72 -9.20
N ASP A 16 20.08 -1.69 -9.69
CA ASP A 16 19.40 -1.64 -10.98
C ASP A 16 17.99 -1.01 -10.88
N ALA A 17 17.71 -0.29 -9.78
CA ALA A 17 16.43 0.38 -9.61
C ALA A 17 16.36 1.65 -10.46
N GLU A 18 15.34 1.72 -11.31
CA GLU A 18 15.07 2.88 -12.14
C GLU A 18 13.90 3.71 -11.58
N TYR A 19 14.05 5.02 -11.63
CA TYR A 19 13.07 5.97 -11.06
C TYR A 19 12.44 6.76 -12.19
N HIS A 20 11.14 6.56 -12.38
CA HIS A 20 10.39 7.13 -13.50
C HIS A 20 9.32 8.09 -13.02
N GLY A 21 9.13 9.18 -13.77
CA GLY A 21 8.16 10.23 -13.49
C GLY A 21 8.80 11.50 -12.91
N ASN A 22 7.99 12.55 -12.80
CA ASN A 22 8.38 13.83 -12.20
C ASN A 22 7.17 14.46 -11.50
N LYS A 23 7.40 15.07 -10.33
CA LYS A 23 6.38 15.79 -9.57
C LYS A 23 5.69 16.89 -10.38
N LYS A 24 6.40 17.53 -11.32
CA LYS A 24 5.85 18.59 -12.19
C LYS A 24 4.73 18.08 -13.12
N GLU A 25 4.79 16.81 -13.52
CA GLU A 25 3.81 16.22 -14.43
C GLU A 25 2.54 15.72 -13.72
N GLN A 26 2.46 15.83 -12.38
CA GLN A 26 1.32 15.37 -11.57
C GLN A 26 0.95 13.89 -11.80
N ARG A 27 1.93 13.08 -12.21
CA ARG A 27 1.78 11.63 -12.40
C ARG A 27 2.30 10.87 -11.18
N HIS A 28 1.99 9.57 -11.14
CA HIS A 28 2.60 8.66 -10.18
C HIS A 28 4.12 8.58 -10.40
N LEU A 29 4.87 8.55 -9.30
CA LEU A 29 6.31 8.34 -9.31
C LEU A 29 6.58 6.84 -9.12
N ASN A 30 7.15 6.22 -10.14
CA ASN A 30 7.32 4.76 -10.20
C ASN A 30 8.76 4.37 -9.91
N VAL A 31 8.95 3.19 -9.33
CA VAL A 31 10.27 2.58 -9.12
C VAL A 31 10.24 1.22 -9.81
N LEU A 32 10.99 1.08 -10.89
CA LEU A 32 11.11 -0.17 -11.65
C LEU A 32 12.33 -0.92 -11.12
N VAL A 33 12.16 -2.21 -10.87
CA VAL A 33 13.22 -3.07 -10.35
C VAL A 33 13.17 -4.40 -11.10
N PRO A 34 14.28 -4.85 -11.71
CA PRO A 34 14.33 -6.16 -12.34
C PRO A 34 13.98 -7.27 -11.34
N LEU A 35 13.08 -8.19 -11.73
CA LEU A 35 12.68 -9.30 -10.86
C LEU A 35 13.86 -10.23 -10.52
N GLY A 36 14.84 -10.38 -11.42
CA GLY A 36 15.97 -11.27 -11.19
C GLY A 36 15.58 -12.74 -11.02
N VAL A 37 16.50 -13.56 -10.52
CA VAL A 37 16.30 -15.00 -10.29
C VAL A 37 16.31 -15.26 -8.77
N PRO A 38 15.42 -16.13 -8.24
CA PRO A 38 15.48 -16.54 -6.84
C PRO A 38 16.87 -17.10 -6.49
N GLN A 39 17.35 -16.81 -5.28
CA GLN A 39 18.61 -17.37 -4.80
C GLN A 39 18.50 -18.89 -4.66
N THR A 40 19.63 -19.60 -4.75
CA THR A 40 19.65 -21.06 -4.61
C THR A 40 18.99 -21.50 -3.29
N GLY A 41 17.96 -22.35 -3.39
CA GLY A 41 17.18 -22.82 -2.26
C GLY A 41 16.01 -21.90 -1.85
N MET A 42 15.78 -20.81 -2.58
CA MET A 42 14.63 -19.92 -2.41
C MET A 42 13.66 -20.08 -3.58
N ASP A 43 12.38 -19.88 -3.31
CA ASP A 43 11.29 -19.82 -4.28
C ASP A 43 10.87 -18.38 -4.63
N THR A 44 11.49 -17.39 -3.95
CA THR A 44 11.11 -15.98 -4.00
C THR A 44 12.29 -15.07 -4.21
N VAL A 45 12.00 -13.90 -4.79
CA VAL A 45 12.93 -12.78 -4.89
C VAL A 45 12.53 -11.73 -3.85
N GLN A 46 13.52 -11.19 -3.14
CA GLN A 46 13.31 -10.15 -2.14
C GLN A 46 13.85 -8.80 -2.64
N HIS A 47 13.03 -7.77 -2.50
CA HIS A 47 13.43 -6.38 -2.74
C HIS A 47 13.25 -5.56 -1.47
N LEU A 48 14.26 -4.78 -1.11
CA LEU A 48 14.25 -3.92 0.07
C LEU A 48 13.81 -2.52 -0.32
N TYR A 49 12.64 -2.11 0.17
CA TYR A 49 12.09 -0.78 -0.04
C TYR A 49 12.21 0.08 1.21
N SER A 50 12.32 1.39 1.00
CA SER A 50 12.38 2.38 2.08
C SER A 50 11.47 3.56 1.76
N PHE A 51 10.75 4.04 2.79
CA PHE A 51 9.85 5.19 2.70
C PHE A 51 10.56 6.44 3.19
N MET A 52 10.65 7.45 2.31
CA MET A 52 11.40 8.68 2.52
C MET A 52 10.57 9.80 3.15
N CYS A 53 9.27 9.57 3.31
CA CYS A 53 8.34 10.53 3.88
C CYS A 53 7.38 9.83 4.84
N GLN A 54 7.01 10.53 5.90
CA GLN A 54 6.03 10.05 6.87
C GLN A 54 4.64 10.53 6.51
N ASN A 55 3.62 9.79 6.96
CA ASN A 55 2.24 10.24 6.80
C ASN A 55 2.02 11.61 7.43
N THR A 56 2.68 11.96 8.53
CA THR A 56 2.54 13.24 9.24
C THR A 56 3.22 14.42 8.54
N CYS A 57 3.95 14.21 7.44
CA CYS A 57 4.66 15.29 6.78
C CYS A 57 3.68 16.33 6.18
N PRO A 58 3.68 17.60 6.65
CA PRO A 58 2.69 18.60 6.24
C PRO A 58 2.84 19.04 4.79
N SER A 59 4.07 19.04 4.26
CA SER A 59 4.38 19.37 2.86
C SER A 59 4.36 18.15 1.92
N GLY A 60 4.03 16.96 2.45
CA GLY A 60 4.07 15.70 1.73
C GLY A 60 2.71 14.99 1.75
N ILE A 61 2.69 13.80 2.33
CA ILE A 61 1.50 12.93 2.39
C ILE A 61 0.36 13.59 3.19
N ASN A 62 0.70 14.38 4.23
CA ASN A 62 -0.22 15.17 5.05
C ASN A 62 -1.46 14.39 5.52
N HIS A 63 -1.20 13.29 6.23
CA HIS A 63 -2.15 12.35 6.79
C HIS A 63 -3.10 11.68 5.79
N ARG A 64 -2.94 11.93 4.49
CA ARG A 64 -3.75 11.26 3.48
C ARG A 64 -3.42 9.76 3.48
N PRO A 65 -4.44 8.89 3.55
CA PRO A 65 -4.24 7.47 3.25
C PRO A 65 -3.64 7.33 1.85
N PHE A 66 -2.68 6.42 1.71
CA PHE A 66 -2.10 6.11 0.40
C PHE A 66 -1.86 4.60 0.29
N GLU A 67 -1.87 4.13 -0.94
CA GLU A 67 -1.62 2.74 -1.31
C GLU A 67 -0.31 2.65 -2.10
N VAL A 68 0.39 1.55 -1.91
CA VAL A 68 1.49 1.14 -2.78
C VAL A 68 0.98 0.04 -3.69
N VAL A 69 1.15 0.21 -4.99
CA VAL A 69 0.74 -0.77 -5.99
C VAL A 69 2.00 -1.41 -6.56
N PHE A 70 2.15 -2.71 -6.35
CA PHE A 70 3.16 -3.54 -7.00
C PHE A 70 2.56 -4.15 -8.26
N THR A 71 3.28 -4.07 -9.36
CA THR A 71 2.95 -4.70 -10.63
C THR A 71 4.11 -5.58 -11.07
N LEU A 72 3.78 -6.77 -11.58
CA LEU A 72 4.70 -7.61 -12.31
C LEU A 72 4.45 -7.35 -13.79
N GLU A 73 5.46 -6.86 -14.49
CA GLU A 73 5.35 -6.39 -15.88
C GLU A 73 6.43 -7.04 -16.75
N ASP A 74 6.16 -7.20 -18.05
CA ASP A 74 7.20 -7.46 -19.04
C ASP A 74 7.85 -6.15 -19.54
N GLU A 75 8.85 -6.29 -20.41
CA GLU A 75 9.56 -5.18 -21.04
C GLU A 75 8.66 -4.28 -21.92
N MET A 76 7.49 -4.77 -22.32
CA MET A 76 6.49 -4.02 -23.10
C MET A 76 5.48 -3.29 -22.20
N GLY A 77 5.54 -3.46 -20.88
CA GLY A 77 4.60 -2.89 -19.91
C GLY A 77 3.31 -3.70 -19.76
N THR A 78 3.27 -4.96 -20.24
CA THR A 78 2.14 -5.86 -20.03
C THR A 78 2.13 -6.34 -18.58
N VAL A 79 1.02 -6.13 -17.88
CA VAL A 79 0.89 -6.52 -16.46
C VAL A 79 0.45 -7.98 -16.32
N TYR A 80 1.30 -8.81 -15.72
CA TYR A 80 1.02 -10.22 -15.38
C TYR A 80 0.42 -10.38 -13.99
N GLY A 81 0.71 -9.44 -13.08
CA GLY A 81 0.24 -9.50 -11.70
C GLY A 81 0.16 -8.12 -11.08
N ARG A 82 -0.79 -7.93 -10.15
CA ARG A 82 -0.94 -6.68 -9.41
C ARG A 82 -1.29 -6.94 -7.96
N ARG A 83 -0.62 -6.24 -7.05
CA ARG A 83 -0.91 -6.26 -5.62
C ARG A 83 -0.95 -4.85 -5.06
N LYS A 84 -2.01 -4.54 -4.29
CA LYS A 84 -2.12 -3.27 -3.56
C LYS A 84 -1.85 -3.48 -2.07
N LEU A 85 -1.09 -2.57 -1.47
CA LEU A 85 -0.81 -2.54 -0.04
C LEU A 85 -1.21 -1.17 0.54
N ASN A 86 -2.04 -1.19 1.58
CA ASN A 86 -2.30 0.00 2.40
C ASN A 86 -1.11 0.22 3.33
N VAL A 87 -0.45 1.38 3.22
CA VAL A 87 0.77 1.65 3.98
C VAL A 87 0.61 2.83 4.93
N GLY A 88 1.10 2.65 6.16
CA GLY A 88 1.26 3.73 7.14
C GLY A 88 2.70 3.82 7.60
N VAL A 89 3.35 4.95 7.33
CA VAL A 89 4.73 5.28 7.71
C VAL A 89 4.71 6.24 8.90
N SER A 90 5.32 5.80 10.01
CA SER A 90 5.38 6.58 11.26
C SER A 90 6.66 6.28 12.03
N PHE A 91 7.05 7.18 12.95
CA PHE A 91 8.20 6.97 13.85
C PHE A 91 8.04 5.79 14.80
N SER A 92 6.80 5.38 15.10
CA SER A 92 6.49 4.31 16.05
C SER A 92 5.50 3.31 15.45
N PRO A 93 5.93 2.48 14.48
CA PRO A 93 5.04 1.61 13.70
C PRO A 93 4.18 0.70 14.58
N LYS A 94 4.77 0.09 15.62
CA LYS A 94 4.07 -0.80 16.54
C LYS A 94 2.91 -0.11 17.25
N ARG A 95 3.16 1.06 17.86
CA ARG A 95 2.12 1.85 18.54
C ARG A 95 1.02 2.29 17.58
N SER A 96 1.40 2.73 16.37
CA SER A 96 0.43 3.14 15.36
C SER A 96 -0.46 1.96 14.92
N LYS A 97 0.13 0.77 14.77
CA LYS A 97 -0.61 -0.45 14.44
C LYS A 97 -1.59 -0.81 15.56
N GLU A 98 -1.12 -0.91 16.80
CA GLU A 98 -1.95 -1.26 17.95
C GLU A 98 -3.12 -0.29 18.16
N SER A 99 -2.88 1.02 17.96
CA SER A 99 -3.95 2.02 18.03
C SER A 99 -5.00 1.79 16.95
N LYS A 100 -4.57 1.59 15.69
CA LYS A 100 -5.49 1.38 14.57
C LYS A 100 -6.29 0.08 14.71
N GLU A 101 -5.66 -0.99 15.20
CA GLU A 101 -6.33 -2.26 15.45
C GLU A 101 -7.37 -2.13 16.57
N ARG A 102 -7.05 -1.39 17.64
CA ARG A 102 -8.01 -1.08 18.71
C ARG A 102 -9.18 -0.24 18.21
N ASP A 103 -8.90 0.85 17.51
CA ASP A 103 -9.92 1.72 16.94
C ASP A 103 -10.83 0.96 15.95
N PHE A 104 -10.28 -0.04 15.25
CA PHE A 104 -11.06 -0.91 14.37
C PHE A 104 -11.97 -1.85 15.15
N LEU A 105 -11.47 -2.49 16.22
CA LEU A 105 -12.26 -3.37 17.09
C LEU A 105 -13.42 -2.61 17.75
N GLU A 106 -13.16 -1.43 18.33
CA GLU A 106 -14.20 -0.60 18.97
C GLU A 106 -15.31 -0.19 18.00
N LYS A 107 -14.98 0.03 16.72
CA LYS A 107 -15.95 0.33 15.65
C LYS A 107 -16.79 -0.88 15.22
N LEU A 108 -16.29 -2.10 15.40
CA LEU A 108 -17.08 -3.31 15.14
C LEU A 108 -18.13 -3.48 16.24
N ASP A 109 -17.71 -3.37 17.51
CA ASP A 109 -18.59 -3.55 18.66
C ASP A 109 -19.71 -2.50 18.74
N SER A 110 -19.45 -1.28 18.27
CA SER A 110 -20.44 -0.18 18.26
C SER A 110 -21.45 -0.26 17.10
N ASN A 111 -21.18 -1.03 16.05
CA ASN A 111 -22.14 -1.26 14.96
C ASN A 111 -23.16 -2.36 15.28
N ASP A 112 -22.87 -3.27 16.20
CA ASP A 112 -23.80 -4.32 16.66
C ASP A 112 -24.82 -3.81 17.70
N ALA A 113 -24.64 -2.60 18.23
CA ALA A 113 -25.53 -1.99 19.23
C ALA A 113 -26.63 -1.09 18.63
N ALA A 114 -26.66 -0.86 17.31
CA ALA A 114 -27.68 -0.03 16.66
C ALA A 114 -28.82 -0.88 16.08
N SER A 115 -29.73 -1.31 16.95
CA SER A 115 -31.10 -1.69 16.54
C SER A 115 -31.95 -0.42 16.32
N PRO A 116 -32.93 -0.44 15.39
CA PRO A 116 -33.53 0.76 14.83
C PRO A 116 -34.59 1.38 15.76
N SER A 117 -34.50 2.70 15.98
CA SER A 117 -35.64 3.50 16.40
C SER A 117 -36.14 4.35 15.22
N ASP A 118 -37.46 4.41 15.11
CA ASP A 118 -38.24 4.79 13.94
C ASP A 118 -37.89 6.12 13.25
N GLY A 119 -37.78 6.06 11.91
CA GLY A 119 -38.44 6.99 10.99
C GLY A 119 -37.72 8.27 10.54
N LYS A 120 -36.99 8.22 9.41
CA LYS A 120 -37.24 9.07 8.21
C LYS A 120 -36.37 8.65 7.02
N LYS A 121 -37.00 8.51 5.84
CA LYS A 121 -36.41 8.16 4.53
C LYS A 121 -35.27 9.09 4.11
N THR A 122 -34.21 8.53 3.53
CA THR A 122 -33.50 9.06 2.33
C THR A 122 -32.58 7.99 1.72
N GLU A 123 -32.27 8.15 0.43
CA GLU A 123 -31.92 7.14 -0.58
C GLU A 123 -30.76 6.17 -0.29
N LYS A 124 -30.94 4.95 -0.84
CA LYS A 124 -29.96 3.87 -0.91
C LYS A 124 -28.84 4.23 -1.90
N VAL A 125 -27.59 4.14 -1.45
CA VAL A 125 -26.45 3.85 -2.33
C VAL A 125 -25.87 2.52 -1.88
N ASP A 126 -26.11 1.48 -2.68
CA ASP A 126 -25.54 0.15 -2.53
C ASP A 126 -24.01 0.21 -2.64
N ILE A 127 -23.32 0.25 -1.50
CA ILE A 127 -21.92 -0.18 -1.41
C ILE A 127 -21.97 -1.58 -0.83
N LYS A 128 -21.90 -2.58 -1.71
CA LYS A 128 -21.69 -3.98 -1.33
C LYS A 128 -20.43 -4.05 -0.47
N SER A 129 -20.66 -4.22 0.83
CA SER A 129 -19.68 -4.64 1.81
C SER A 129 -19.08 -5.96 1.33
N SER A 130 -17.88 -5.90 0.73
CA SER A 130 -17.06 -7.09 0.58
C SER A 130 -16.34 -7.31 1.90
N THR A 131 -16.94 -8.20 2.69
CA THR A 131 -16.29 -9.04 3.70
C THR A 131 -14.82 -9.31 3.37
N GLY A 132 -13.93 -9.12 4.34
CA GLY A 132 -12.59 -9.68 4.27
C GLY A 132 -11.58 -8.92 5.12
N MET A 133 -11.51 -9.27 6.41
CA MET A 133 -10.26 -9.54 7.12
C MET A 133 -9.03 -8.83 6.55
N LEU A 134 -8.51 -7.80 7.23
CA LEU A 134 -7.14 -7.36 6.95
C LEU A 134 -6.25 -8.59 7.18
N PRO A 135 -5.65 -9.20 6.14
CA PRO A 135 -4.70 -10.25 6.40
C PRO A 135 -3.49 -9.51 6.98
N ALA A 136 -3.11 -9.89 8.20
CA ALA A 136 -1.72 -9.77 8.61
C ALA A 136 -0.86 -10.22 7.42
N LEU A 137 0.00 -9.31 6.91
CA LEU A 137 0.98 -9.53 5.84
C LEU A 137 0.57 -10.65 4.88
N ASP A 138 -0.05 -10.30 3.75
CA ASP A 138 -0.31 -11.29 2.71
C ASP A 138 1.02 -11.81 2.14
N THR A 139 1.54 -12.87 2.76
CA THR A 139 2.72 -13.64 2.36
C THR A 139 2.33 -14.76 1.40
N ARG A 140 1.16 -14.68 0.73
CA ARG A 140 0.78 -15.71 -0.24
C ARG A 140 1.78 -15.73 -1.38
N LEU A 141 2.49 -16.84 -1.47
CA LEU A 141 3.31 -17.23 -2.60
C LEU A 141 2.35 -17.52 -3.76
N TYR A 142 2.46 -16.74 -4.84
CA TYR A 142 1.73 -17.00 -6.07
C TYR A 142 2.68 -17.75 -7.00
N THR A 143 2.47 -19.07 -7.12
CA THR A 143 3.15 -19.89 -8.12
C THR A 143 2.57 -19.59 -9.50
N LEU A 144 3.45 -19.31 -10.46
CA LEU A 144 3.10 -19.16 -11.88
C LEU A 144 2.66 -20.53 -12.43
N THR A 145 1.41 -20.64 -12.89
CA THR A 145 0.91 -21.75 -13.72
C THR A 145 0.91 -21.36 -15.18
#